data_AF-A0A3A9URJ1-F1
#
_entry.id   AF-A0A3A9URJ1-F1
#
_cell.length_a   1.000
_cell.length_b   1.000
_cell.length_c   1.000
_cell.angle_alpha   90.00
_cell.angle_beta   90.00
_cell.angle_gamma   90.00
#
_symmetry.space_group_name_H-M   'P 1'
#
loop_
_entity.id
_entity.type
_entity.pdbx_description
1 polymer ?
#
loop_
_entity_poly.entity_id
_entity_poly.type
_entity_poly.pdbx_seq_one_letter_code
_entity_poly.pdbx_strand_id
1 'polypeptide(L)'
;MKRLIQILLLTIITTAAYAQSEPPTPPEPPTPPAPENTSSSISINKSDNNLRFKAKFDKSRFDKVKALLIDKLGEDGLTINGDTYKWSQESDAFKGTLTNRTLNLNLDYSEASKSLANQVDEVMSDLKYAISNRNLEVEVERSQRKLERAQREIERAKREVERAQREIERAKRELKRELERKQKGQISKVKNLKEKLEKRKIEREIVMKERKEELEQRKEVIKKRKVEQKETIKALKKELEKLKEKEQKEKSN
;
A
#
# COMPACT_ATOMS: atom_id res chain seq x y z
N MET A 1 -29.65 -21.98 -41.21
CA MET A 1 -31.13 -21.93 -41.27
C MET A 1 -31.77 -23.17 -40.62
N LYS A 2 -31.50 -23.46 -39.34
CA LYS A 2 -32.12 -24.57 -38.58
C LYS A 2 -32.35 -24.22 -37.10
N ARG A 3 -32.53 -22.94 -36.78
CA ARG A 3 -32.81 -22.45 -35.41
C ARG A 3 -33.86 -21.32 -35.39
N LEU A 4 -34.85 -21.43 -36.28
CA LEU A 4 -35.94 -20.44 -36.45
C LEU A 4 -37.34 -21.08 -36.50
N ILE A 5 -37.44 -22.38 -36.18
CA ILE A 5 -38.70 -23.16 -36.25
C ILE A 5 -39.17 -23.62 -34.86
N GLN A 6 -38.43 -23.29 -33.79
CA GLN A 6 -38.73 -23.75 -32.42
C GLN A 6 -39.38 -22.68 -31.52
N ILE A 7 -39.87 -21.59 -32.12
CA ILE A 7 -40.56 -20.47 -31.42
C ILE A 7 -42.05 -20.40 -31.79
N LEU A 8 -42.56 -21.31 -32.64
CA LEU A 8 -43.91 -21.19 -33.22
C LEU A 8 -44.89 -22.30 -32.78
N LEU A 9 -44.81 -22.77 -31.52
CA LEU A 9 -45.70 -23.83 -31.04
C LEU A 9 -45.92 -23.79 -29.51
N LEU A 10 -46.28 -22.62 -28.97
CA LEU A 10 -46.73 -22.47 -27.58
C LEU A 10 -47.61 -21.22 -27.38
N THR A 11 -48.56 -21.00 -28.28
CA THR A 11 -49.49 -19.85 -28.26
C THR A 11 -50.95 -20.25 -28.44
N ILE A 12 -51.39 -21.40 -27.91
CA ILE A 12 -52.81 -21.74 -27.84
C ILE A 12 -53.03 -22.58 -26.59
N ILE A 13 -53.77 -22.03 -25.62
CA ILE A 13 -54.64 -22.66 -24.61
C ILE A 13 -54.71 -21.66 -23.44
N THR A 14 -55.82 -20.91 -23.37
CA THR A 14 -56.64 -20.65 -22.17
C THR A 14 -57.60 -19.48 -22.44
N THR A 15 -58.67 -19.73 -23.20
CA THR A 15 -59.85 -18.87 -23.28
C THR A 15 -61.08 -19.72 -23.00
N ALA A 16 -61.39 -19.93 -21.73
CA ALA A 16 -62.73 -20.35 -21.26
C ALA A 16 -62.69 -20.46 -19.74
N ALA A 17 -62.88 -19.33 -19.04
CA ALA A 17 -63.18 -19.36 -17.62
C ALA A 17 -63.98 -18.09 -17.24
N TYR A 18 -65.28 -18.30 -17.01
CA TYR A 18 -66.17 -17.51 -16.15
C TYR A 18 -66.69 -16.15 -16.67
N ALA A 19 -67.77 -16.23 -17.45
CA ALA A 19 -68.89 -15.30 -17.31
C ALA A 19 -69.67 -15.66 -16.03
N GLN A 20 -69.18 -15.24 -14.86
CA GLN A 20 -69.92 -15.27 -13.61
C GLN A 20 -70.51 -13.87 -13.43
N SER A 21 -71.83 -13.74 -13.51
CA SER A 21 -72.53 -12.49 -13.19
C SER A 21 -72.10 -12.07 -11.79
N GLU A 22 -71.47 -10.89 -11.68
CA GLU A 22 -70.97 -10.38 -10.41
C GLU A 22 -72.14 -10.34 -9.40
N PRO A 23 -72.01 -10.99 -8.23
CA PRO A 23 -72.99 -10.83 -7.17
C PRO A 23 -73.08 -9.35 -6.82
N PRO A 24 -74.29 -8.82 -6.51
CA PRO A 24 -74.45 -7.41 -6.16
C PRO A 24 -73.45 -7.06 -5.07
N THR A 25 -72.60 -6.08 -5.33
CA THR A 25 -71.59 -5.61 -4.39
C THR A 25 -72.28 -5.28 -3.07
N PRO A 26 -71.85 -5.90 -1.96
CA PRO A 26 -72.29 -5.50 -0.63
C PRO A 26 -72.14 -3.97 -0.50
N PRO A 27 -73.07 -3.27 0.15
CA PRO A 27 -72.93 -1.84 0.39
C PRO A 27 -71.55 -1.56 0.96
N GLU A 28 -70.82 -0.61 0.36
CA GLU A 28 -69.46 -0.26 0.79
C GLU A 28 -69.49 -0.01 2.31
N PRO A 29 -68.69 -0.76 3.10
CA PRO A 29 -68.53 -0.46 4.51
C PRO A 29 -68.14 1.00 4.63
N PRO A 30 -68.69 1.76 5.60
CA PRO A 30 -68.35 3.17 5.75
C PRO A 30 -66.82 3.27 5.82
N THR A 31 -66.22 3.91 4.80
CA THR A 31 -64.78 4.10 4.70
C THR A 31 -64.30 4.70 6.02
N PRO A 32 -63.55 3.96 6.86
CA PRO A 32 -63.04 4.52 8.08
C PRO A 32 -62.24 5.77 7.69
N PRO A 33 -62.40 6.90 8.41
CA PRO A 33 -61.69 8.13 8.08
C PRO A 33 -60.22 7.77 7.92
N ALA A 34 -59.67 8.07 6.74
CA ALA A 34 -58.31 7.70 6.39
C ALA A 34 -57.41 8.12 7.55
N PRO A 35 -56.61 7.21 8.13
CA PRO A 35 -55.71 7.60 9.19
C PRO A 35 -54.84 8.72 8.62
N GLU A 36 -54.92 9.91 9.22
CA GLU A 36 -54.03 11.03 8.91
C GLU A 36 -52.61 10.61 9.31
N ASN A 37 -51.98 9.76 8.50
CA ASN A 37 -50.58 9.42 8.63
C ASN A 37 -49.78 10.61 8.11
N THR A 38 -49.65 11.63 8.95
CA THR A 38 -48.72 12.76 8.77
C THR A 38 -47.29 12.24 8.92
N SER A 39 -46.82 11.53 7.88
CA SER A 39 -45.44 11.08 7.75
C SER A 39 -44.50 12.30 7.79
N SER A 40 -43.67 12.39 8.82
CA SER A 40 -42.58 13.36 8.85
C SER A 40 -41.55 13.03 7.77
N SER A 41 -41.19 14.00 6.94
CA SER A 41 -40.19 13.84 5.89
C SER A 41 -39.12 14.92 6.02
N ILE A 42 -37.84 14.56 5.89
CA ILE A 42 -36.72 15.51 5.92
C ILE A 42 -35.89 15.32 4.65
N SER A 43 -35.60 16.42 3.97
CA SER A 43 -34.74 16.50 2.80
C SER A 43 -33.64 17.51 3.07
N ILE A 44 -32.38 17.07 2.96
CA ILE A 44 -31.21 17.92 3.12
C ILE A 44 -30.43 17.87 1.81
N ASN A 45 -30.29 19.01 1.15
CA ASN A 45 -29.43 19.17 -0.01
C ASN A 45 -28.27 20.09 0.38
N LYS A 46 -27.05 19.58 0.35
CA LYS A 46 -25.82 20.33 0.67
C LYS A 46 -24.93 20.27 -0.56
N SER A 47 -24.61 21.44 -1.12
CA SER A 47 -23.62 21.64 -2.16
C SER A 47 -22.50 22.55 -1.62
N ASP A 48 -21.49 22.80 -2.44
CA ASP A 48 -20.34 23.63 -2.04
C ASP A 48 -20.76 25.07 -1.68
N ASN A 49 -21.77 25.61 -2.38
CA ASN A 49 -22.17 27.01 -2.23
C ASN A 49 -23.55 27.19 -1.58
N ASN A 50 -24.38 26.15 -1.50
CA ASN A 50 -25.70 26.27 -0.91
C ASN A 50 -26.08 25.08 -0.03
N LEU A 51 -26.93 25.37 0.94
CA LEU A 51 -27.56 24.40 1.81
C LEU A 51 -29.06 24.65 1.80
N ARG A 52 -29.83 23.59 1.59
CA ARG A 52 -31.29 23.62 1.61
C ARG A 52 -31.82 22.50 2.50
N PHE A 53 -32.46 22.89 3.59
CA PHE A 53 -33.17 21.99 4.50
C PHE A 53 -34.66 22.15 4.28
N LYS A 54 -35.34 21.05 3.96
CA LYS A 54 -36.80 21.01 3.87
C LYS A 54 -37.33 19.91 4.74
N ALA A 55 -38.27 20.23 5.60
CA ALA A 55 -38.94 19.26 6.44
C ALA A 55 -40.45 19.46 6.45
N LYS A 56 -41.16 18.35 6.50
CA LYS A 56 -42.59 18.27 6.82
C LYS A 56 -42.74 17.49 8.12
N PHE A 57 -43.59 17.96 9.01
CA PHE A 57 -43.81 17.36 10.32
C PHE A 57 -45.24 17.57 10.79
N ASP A 58 -45.65 16.77 11.76
CA ASP A 58 -46.97 16.88 12.38
C ASP A 58 -47.10 18.17 13.21
N LYS A 59 -48.31 18.75 13.26
CA LYS A 59 -48.58 20.00 13.97
C LYS A 59 -48.20 19.93 15.46
N SER A 60 -48.29 18.75 16.08
CA SER A 60 -47.85 18.51 17.47
C SER A 60 -46.38 18.83 17.72
N ARG A 61 -45.55 18.91 16.67
CA ARG A 61 -44.10 19.20 16.77
C ARG A 61 -43.77 20.67 16.55
N PHE A 62 -44.75 21.46 16.14
CA PHE A 62 -44.54 22.86 15.77
C PHE A 62 -43.91 23.66 16.91
N ASP A 63 -44.45 23.58 18.12
CA ASP A 63 -43.95 24.36 19.26
C ASP A 63 -42.51 23.99 19.62
N LYS A 64 -42.19 22.69 19.56
CA LYS A 64 -40.82 22.20 19.79
C LYS A 64 -39.84 22.69 18.73
N VAL A 65 -40.22 22.63 17.45
CA VAL A 65 -39.40 23.11 16.34
C VAL A 65 -39.22 24.62 16.41
N LYS A 66 -40.29 25.36 16.72
CA LYS A 66 -40.28 26.81 16.89
C LYS A 66 -39.36 27.22 18.04
N ALA A 67 -39.51 26.60 19.22
CA ALA A 67 -38.69 26.90 20.38
C ALA A 67 -37.19 26.67 20.09
N LEU A 68 -36.86 25.57 19.41
CA LEU A 68 -35.48 25.25 19.01
C LEU A 68 -34.90 26.30 18.04
N LEU A 69 -35.69 26.73 17.05
CA LEU A 69 -35.24 27.77 16.11
C LEU A 69 -35.03 29.11 16.81
N ILE A 70 -35.91 29.52 17.71
CA ILE A 70 -35.78 30.78 18.46
C ILE A 70 -34.58 30.71 19.42
N ASP A 71 -34.42 29.61 20.15
CA ASP A 71 -33.29 29.39 21.07
C ASP A 71 -31.95 29.48 20.35
N LYS A 72 -31.84 28.83 19.18
CA LYS A 72 -30.57 28.71 18.48
C LYS A 72 -30.27 29.83 17.50
N LEU A 73 -31.26 30.39 16.81
CA LEU A 73 -31.05 31.46 15.81
C LEU A 73 -31.36 32.86 16.36
N GLY A 74 -31.98 32.93 17.54
CA GLY A 74 -32.48 34.16 18.11
C GLY A 74 -33.74 34.68 17.43
N GLU A 75 -34.14 35.88 17.85
CA GLU A 75 -35.25 36.65 17.27
C GLU A 75 -34.78 37.63 16.19
N ASP A 76 -33.46 37.75 16.00
CA ASP A 76 -32.88 38.66 15.01
C ASP A 76 -33.27 38.24 13.59
N GLY A 77 -33.88 39.17 12.85
CA GLY A 77 -34.37 38.90 11.50
C GLY A 77 -35.64 38.05 11.43
N LEU A 78 -36.31 37.80 12.56
CA LEU A 78 -37.60 37.10 12.61
C LEU A 78 -38.75 38.04 12.25
N THR A 79 -39.55 37.65 11.24
CA THR A 79 -40.81 38.29 10.87
C THR A 79 -41.96 37.31 11.04
N ILE A 80 -43.00 37.73 11.76
CA ILE A 80 -44.19 36.91 12.04
C ILE A 80 -45.37 37.42 11.21
N ASN A 81 -45.95 36.55 10.38
CA ASN A 81 -47.13 36.82 9.56
C ASN A 81 -48.18 35.72 9.82
N GLY A 82 -49.06 35.95 10.80
CA GLY A 82 -50.02 34.93 11.26
C GLY A 82 -49.30 33.68 11.77
N ASP A 83 -49.58 32.53 11.16
CA ASP A 83 -48.97 31.23 11.51
C ASP A 83 -47.61 30.97 10.84
N THR A 84 -47.07 31.97 10.13
CA THR A 84 -45.80 31.85 9.39
C THR A 84 -44.70 32.67 10.06
N TYR A 85 -43.59 32.02 10.36
CA TYR A 85 -42.38 32.60 10.95
C TYR A 85 -41.27 32.60 9.90
N LYS A 86 -40.72 33.76 9.58
CA LYS A 86 -39.67 33.92 8.58
C LYS A 86 -38.41 34.48 9.21
N TRP A 87 -37.27 33.83 9.02
CA TRP A 87 -35.97 34.37 9.41
C TRP A 87 -35.22 34.86 8.16
N SER A 88 -34.64 36.05 8.24
CA SER A 88 -33.72 36.58 7.22
C SER A 88 -32.53 37.25 7.90
N GLN A 89 -31.32 36.77 7.66
CA GLN A 89 -30.08 37.31 8.26
C GLN A 89 -29.00 37.49 7.18
N GLU A 90 -28.07 38.43 7.45
CA GLU A 90 -26.88 38.75 6.63
C GLU A 90 -27.17 38.85 5.12
N SER A 91 -27.64 40.01 4.65
CA SER A 91 -27.77 40.31 3.20
C SER A 91 -28.45 39.22 2.37
N ASP A 92 -29.48 38.56 2.91
CA ASP A 92 -30.21 37.44 2.27
C ASP A 92 -29.47 36.09 2.19
N ALA A 93 -28.27 35.98 2.78
CA ALA A 93 -27.48 34.75 2.82
C ALA A 93 -28.21 33.61 3.54
N PHE A 94 -29.04 33.92 4.55
CA PHE A 94 -29.88 32.94 5.24
C PHE A 94 -31.36 33.28 5.16
N LYS A 95 -32.18 32.30 4.76
CA LYS A 95 -33.64 32.41 4.66
C LYS A 95 -34.32 31.19 5.28
N GLY A 96 -35.03 31.40 6.37
CA GLY A 96 -35.85 30.40 7.05
C GLY A 96 -37.34 30.68 6.90
N THR A 97 -38.16 29.66 6.70
CA THR A 97 -39.62 29.78 6.77
C THR A 97 -40.18 28.56 7.50
N LEU A 98 -40.83 28.84 8.63
CA LEU A 98 -41.52 27.87 9.45
C LEU A 98 -43.03 28.15 9.40
N THR A 99 -43.78 27.08 9.19
CA THR A 99 -45.24 27.02 9.24
C THR A 99 -45.63 25.90 10.21
N ASN A 100 -46.92 25.78 10.53
CA ASN A 100 -47.44 24.72 11.40
C ASN A 100 -47.05 23.28 11.01
N ARG A 101 -46.71 23.02 9.74
CA ARG A 101 -46.40 21.67 9.23
C ARG A 101 -45.11 21.58 8.43
N THR A 102 -44.50 22.71 8.05
CA THR A 102 -43.32 22.72 7.17
C THR A 102 -42.25 23.68 7.65
N LEU A 103 -40.99 23.27 7.49
CA LEU A 103 -39.82 24.09 7.72
C LEU A 103 -38.96 24.07 6.46
N ASN A 104 -38.61 25.24 5.96
CA ASN A 104 -37.68 25.43 4.85
C ASN A 104 -36.56 26.36 5.32
N LEU A 105 -35.32 25.89 5.34
CA LEU A 105 -34.13 26.72 5.55
C LEU A 105 -33.29 26.70 4.27
N ASN A 106 -32.80 27.85 3.85
CA ASN A 106 -31.81 27.99 2.80
C ASN A 106 -30.66 28.85 3.33
N LEU A 107 -29.43 28.42 3.08
CA LEU A 107 -28.22 29.15 3.40
C LEU A 107 -27.33 29.18 2.15
N ASP A 108 -26.84 30.35 1.80
CA ASP A 108 -25.83 30.57 0.78
C ASP A 108 -24.45 30.71 1.45
N TYR A 109 -23.57 29.73 1.27
CA TYR A 109 -22.23 29.74 1.87
C TYR A 109 -21.32 30.80 1.27
N SER A 110 -21.65 31.32 0.08
CA SER A 110 -20.83 32.36 -0.56
C SER A 110 -21.04 33.74 0.06
N GLU A 111 -22.21 33.96 0.67
CA GLU A 111 -22.59 35.23 1.30
C GLU A 111 -22.61 35.15 2.84
N ALA A 112 -22.81 33.94 3.40
CA ALA A 112 -22.91 33.75 4.85
C ALA A 112 -21.55 33.81 5.55
N SER A 113 -21.53 34.38 6.76
CA SER A 113 -20.39 34.29 7.65
C SER A 113 -20.15 32.83 8.09
N LYS A 114 -18.88 32.47 8.35
CA LYS A 114 -18.53 31.13 8.87
C LYS A 114 -19.23 30.80 10.19
N SER A 115 -19.49 31.81 11.02
CA SER A 115 -20.20 31.64 12.29
C SER A 115 -21.65 31.23 12.06
N LEU A 116 -22.36 31.96 11.19
CA LEU A 116 -23.74 31.64 10.81
C LEU A 116 -23.83 30.25 10.16
N ALA A 117 -22.89 29.91 9.28
CA ALA A 117 -22.85 28.60 8.64
C ALA A 117 -22.74 27.44 9.67
N ASN A 118 -21.87 27.58 10.67
CA ASN A 118 -21.72 26.59 11.74
C ASN A 118 -22.99 26.51 12.61
N GLN A 119 -23.58 27.66 12.96
CA GLN A 119 -24.80 27.74 13.76
C GLN A 119 -25.98 27.07 13.03
N VAL A 120 -26.13 27.30 11.73
CA VAL A 120 -27.17 26.65 10.91
C VAL A 120 -26.93 25.14 10.79
N ASP A 121 -25.68 24.68 10.61
CA ASP A 121 -25.35 23.25 10.58
C ASP A 121 -25.71 22.57 11.93
N GLU A 122 -25.45 23.22 13.07
CA GLU A 122 -25.82 22.74 14.40
C GLU A 122 -27.35 22.66 14.56
N VAL A 123 -28.06 23.75 14.22
CA VAL A 123 -29.52 23.82 14.25
C VAL A 123 -30.15 22.73 13.40
N MET A 124 -29.62 22.47 12.20
CA MET A 124 -30.12 21.43 11.32
C MET A 124 -29.98 20.03 11.90
N SER A 125 -28.89 19.76 12.63
CA SER A 125 -28.73 18.51 13.37
C SER A 125 -29.83 18.35 14.42
N ASP A 126 -30.04 19.38 15.25
CA ASP A 126 -31.04 19.34 16.32
C ASP A 126 -32.47 19.23 15.78
N LEU A 127 -32.77 19.97 14.70
CA LEU A 127 -34.04 19.88 13.97
C LEU A 127 -34.29 18.49 13.41
N LYS A 128 -33.25 17.82 12.89
CA LYS A 128 -33.37 16.46 12.38
C LYS A 128 -33.86 15.53 13.48
N TYR A 129 -33.38 15.68 14.70
CA TYR A 129 -33.84 14.89 15.85
C TYR A 129 -35.25 15.29 16.30
N ALA A 130 -35.51 16.59 16.48
CA ALA A 130 -36.82 17.09 16.89
C ALA A 130 -37.93 16.67 15.92
N ILE A 131 -37.64 16.62 14.63
CA ILE A 131 -38.59 16.28 13.57
C ILE A 131 -38.70 14.78 13.32
N SER A 132 -37.66 13.97 13.55
CA SER A 132 -37.69 12.54 13.17
C SER A 132 -38.30 11.59 14.20
N ASN A 133 -38.64 12.06 15.42
CA ASN A 133 -39.11 11.23 16.53
C ASN A 133 -38.15 10.07 16.88
N ARG A 134 -36.90 10.14 16.45
CA ARG A 134 -35.88 9.16 16.82
C ARG A 134 -35.45 9.45 18.25
N ASN A 135 -35.57 8.45 19.12
CA ASN A 135 -35.06 8.55 20.47
C ASN A 135 -33.53 8.73 20.40
N LEU A 136 -33.03 9.89 20.86
CA LEU A 136 -31.62 10.26 20.85
C LEU A 136 -30.76 9.15 21.49
N GLU A 137 -31.28 8.54 22.55
CA GLU A 137 -30.66 7.46 23.29
C GLU A 137 -30.30 6.26 22.41
N VAL A 138 -31.20 5.87 21.48
CA VAL A 138 -30.99 4.74 20.57
C VAL A 138 -29.91 5.06 19.52
N GLU A 139 -29.82 6.31 19.07
CA GLU A 139 -28.81 6.72 18.08
C GLU A 139 -27.43 6.87 18.72
N VAL A 140 -27.37 7.35 19.96
CA VAL A 140 -26.17 7.37 20.80
C VAL A 140 -25.69 5.94 21.05
N GLU A 141 -26.56 5.04 21.48
CA GLU A 141 -26.22 3.63 21.71
C GLU A 141 -25.68 2.94 20.44
N ARG A 142 -26.31 3.18 19.28
CA ARG A 142 -25.83 2.66 18.00
C ARG A 142 -24.45 3.20 17.63
N SER A 143 -24.20 4.48 17.91
CA SER A 143 -22.92 5.12 17.63
C SER A 143 -21.82 4.62 18.56
N GLN A 144 -22.13 4.41 19.85
CA GLN A 144 -21.23 3.78 20.81
C GLN A 144 -20.86 2.35 20.37
N ARG A 145 -21.82 1.54 19.95
CA ARG A 145 -21.55 0.19 19.42
C ARG A 145 -20.66 0.22 18.18
N LYS A 146 -20.81 1.21 17.30
CA LYS A 146 -19.92 1.39 16.14
C LYS A 146 -18.50 1.77 16.57
N LEU A 147 -18.36 2.69 17.52
CA LEU A 147 -17.07 3.06 18.10
C LEU A 147 -16.37 1.85 18.73
N GLU A 148 -17.10 1.05 19.51
CA GLU A 148 -16.56 -0.15 20.14
C GLU A 148 -16.07 -1.18 19.09
N ARG A 149 -16.82 -1.38 18.00
CA ARG A 149 -16.38 -2.24 16.89
C ARG A 149 -15.10 -1.72 16.24
N ALA A 150 -15.04 -0.42 15.95
CA ALA A 150 -13.87 0.21 15.36
C ALA A 150 -12.64 0.08 16.29
N GLN A 151 -12.83 0.24 17.60
CA GLN A 151 -11.75 0.03 18.58
C GLN A 151 -11.23 -1.40 18.58
N ARG A 152 -12.12 -2.40 18.52
CA ARG A 152 -11.71 -3.82 18.42
C ARG A 152 -10.96 -4.12 17.12
N GLU A 153 -11.35 -3.50 16.01
CA GLU A 153 -10.64 -3.62 14.73
C GLU A 153 -9.25 -3.00 14.79
N ILE A 154 -9.11 -1.81 15.39
CA ILE A 154 -7.80 -1.18 15.63
C ILE A 154 -6.92 -2.08 16.49
N GLU A 155 -7.48 -2.70 17.53
CA GLU A 155 -6.73 -3.61 18.39
C GLU A 155 -6.24 -4.85 17.63
N ARG A 156 -7.08 -5.45 16.77
CA ARG A 156 -6.69 -6.56 15.90
C ARG A 156 -5.56 -6.17 14.96
N ALA A 157 -5.69 -5.02 14.29
CA ALA A 157 -4.67 -4.50 13.39
C ALA A 157 -3.33 -4.26 14.12
N LYS A 158 -3.36 -3.73 15.35
CA LYS A 158 -2.14 -3.56 16.18
C LYS A 158 -1.45 -4.89 16.45
N ARG A 159 -2.21 -5.94 16.80
CA ARG A 159 -1.64 -7.28 17.03
C ARG A 159 -1.03 -7.88 15.76
N GLU A 160 -1.64 -7.64 14.61
CA GLU A 160 -1.10 -8.09 13.31
C GLU A 160 0.22 -7.38 12.97
N VAL A 161 0.29 -6.07 13.19
CA VAL A 161 1.53 -5.29 13.03
C VAL A 161 2.64 -5.84 13.93
N GLU A 162 2.33 -6.14 15.18
CA GLU A 162 3.30 -6.70 16.13
C GLU A 162 3.82 -8.08 15.69
N ARG A 163 2.95 -8.94 15.13
CA ARG A 163 3.35 -10.24 14.58
C ARG A 163 4.29 -10.06 13.38
N ALA A 164 3.93 -9.17 12.45
CA ALA A 164 4.76 -8.87 11.29
C ALA A 164 6.14 -8.32 11.69
N GLN A 165 6.20 -7.46 12.72
CA GLN A 165 7.48 -6.97 13.25
C GLN A 165 8.36 -8.10 13.79
N ARG A 166 7.77 -9.05 14.53
CA ARG A 166 8.51 -10.23 15.03
C ARG A 166 9.04 -11.11 13.90
N GLU A 167 8.28 -11.26 12.82
CA GLU A 167 8.73 -12.01 11.64
C GLU A 167 9.88 -11.31 10.91
N ILE A 168 9.80 -9.99 10.73
CA ILE A 168 10.88 -9.18 10.17
C ILE A 168 12.15 -9.33 11.02
N GLU A 169 12.02 -9.32 12.35
CA GLU A 169 13.16 -9.48 13.23
C GLU A 169 13.81 -10.87 13.10
N ARG A 170 13.00 -11.94 13.00
CA ARG A 170 13.50 -13.31 12.75
C ARG A 170 14.26 -13.39 11.42
N ALA A 171 13.66 -12.85 10.34
CA ALA A 171 14.28 -12.83 9.02
C ALA A 171 15.62 -12.06 9.03
N LYS A 172 15.70 -10.92 9.73
CA LYS A 172 16.96 -10.17 9.90
C LYS A 172 18.04 -10.99 10.60
N ARG A 173 17.68 -11.73 11.65
CA ARG A 173 18.64 -12.61 12.37
C ARG A 173 19.13 -13.74 11.48
N GLU A 174 18.27 -14.33 10.66
CA GLU A 174 18.64 -15.38 9.71
C GLU A 174 19.57 -14.87 8.63
N LEU A 175 19.25 -13.73 8.01
CA LEU A 175 20.11 -13.05 7.03
C LEU A 175 21.50 -12.78 7.60
N LYS A 176 21.57 -12.27 8.84
CA LYS A 176 22.84 -12.02 9.53
C LYS A 176 23.66 -13.29 9.70
N ARG A 177 23.04 -14.39 10.14
CA ARG A 177 23.70 -15.70 10.30
C ARG A 177 24.22 -16.23 8.96
N GLU A 178 23.46 -16.06 7.88
CA GLU A 178 23.89 -16.50 6.55
C GLU A 178 25.08 -15.69 6.05
N LEU A 179 25.08 -14.37 6.25
CA LEU A 179 26.19 -13.50 5.90
C LEU A 179 27.46 -13.90 6.66
N GLU A 180 27.35 -14.13 7.98
CA GLU A 180 28.48 -14.59 8.80
C GLU A 180 29.03 -15.95 8.32
N ARG A 181 28.16 -16.89 7.93
CA ARG A 181 28.58 -18.18 7.35
C ARG A 181 29.33 -17.99 6.03
N LYS A 182 28.82 -17.15 5.13
CA LYS A 182 29.47 -16.85 3.86
C LYS A 182 30.84 -16.19 4.07
N GLN A 183 30.93 -15.22 4.97
CA GLN A 183 32.19 -14.57 5.32
C GLN A 183 33.21 -15.56 5.90
N LYS A 184 32.81 -16.40 6.86
CA LYS A 184 33.69 -17.45 7.41
C LYS A 184 34.18 -18.41 6.33
N GLY A 185 33.31 -18.79 5.39
CA GLY A 185 33.66 -19.63 4.24
C GLY A 185 34.63 -18.95 3.25
N GLN A 186 34.51 -17.63 3.04
CA GLN A 186 35.47 -16.89 2.22
C GLN A 186 36.83 -16.74 2.92
N ILE A 187 36.83 -16.44 4.23
CA ILE A 187 38.05 -16.33 5.04
C ILE A 187 38.83 -17.64 5.03
N SER A 188 38.18 -18.79 5.20
CA SER A 188 38.85 -20.09 5.14
C SER A 188 39.44 -20.38 3.76
N LYS A 189 38.72 -20.05 2.68
CA LYS A 189 39.25 -20.16 1.29
C LYS A 189 40.50 -19.30 1.08
N VAL A 190 40.46 -18.03 1.50
CA VAL A 190 41.61 -17.11 1.39
C VAL A 190 42.80 -17.62 2.19
N LYS A 191 42.57 -18.10 3.42
CA LYS A 191 43.62 -18.71 4.26
C LYS A 191 44.28 -19.90 3.56
N ASN A 192 43.49 -20.84 3.07
CA ASN A 192 43.99 -22.03 2.36
C ASN A 192 44.77 -21.66 1.08
N LEU A 193 44.31 -20.65 0.33
CA LEU A 193 45.03 -20.15 -0.84
C LEU A 193 46.36 -19.51 -0.47
N LYS A 194 46.40 -18.72 0.61
CA LYS A 194 47.63 -18.11 1.12
C LYS A 194 48.66 -19.18 1.51
N GLU A 195 48.23 -20.21 2.25
CA GLU A 195 49.09 -21.34 2.62
C GLU A 195 49.63 -22.10 1.40
N LYS A 196 48.78 -22.37 0.39
CA LYS A 196 49.23 -22.97 -0.88
C LYS A 196 50.25 -22.10 -1.62
N LEU A 197 50.05 -20.79 -1.61
CA LEU A 197 50.94 -19.84 -2.28
C LEU A 197 52.31 -19.79 -1.59
N GLU A 198 52.35 -19.77 -0.26
CA GLU A 198 53.60 -19.84 0.51
C GLU A 198 54.35 -21.16 0.26
N LYS A 199 53.65 -22.31 0.25
CA LYS A 199 54.27 -23.59 -0.11
C LYS A 199 54.92 -23.55 -1.51
N ARG A 200 54.21 -23.00 -2.50
CA ARG A 200 54.72 -22.85 -3.87
C ARG A 200 55.91 -21.89 -3.95
N LYS A 201 55.95 -20.83 -3.14
CA LYS A 201 57.11 -19.92 -3.07
C LYS A 201 58.35 -20.65 -2.56
N ILE A 202 58.21 -21.41 -1.47
CA ILE A 202 59.30 -22.19 -0.88
C ILE A 202 59.81 -23.23 -1.89
N GLU A 203 58.90 -23.97 -2.53
CA GLU A 203 59.24 -24.96 -3.57
C GLU A 203 60.02 -24.33 -4.73
N ARG A 204 59.58 -23.16 -5.23
CA ARG A 204 60.31 -22.41 -6.26
C ARG A 204 61.68 -21.96 -5.79
N GLU A 205 61.82 -21.55 -4.53
CA GLU A 205 63.12 -21.14 -3.98
C GLU A 205 64.09 -22.32 -3.91
N ILE A 206 63.63 -23.49 -3.49
CA ILE A 206 64.43 -24.73 -3.47
C ILE A 206 64.90 -25.08 -4.88
N VAL A 207 63.98 -25.16 -5.86
CA VAL A 207 64.31 -25.46 -7.26
C VAL A 207 65.31 -24.45 -7.84
N MET A 208 65.19 -23.17 -7.48
CA MET A 208 66.13 -22.14 -7.92
C MET A 208 67.51 -22.28 -7.28
N LYS A 209 67.61 -22.75 -6.03
CA LYS A 209 68.89 -23.06 -5.37
C LYS A 209 69.56 -24.27 -6.02
N GLU A 210 68.82 -25.37 -6.18
CA GLU A 210 69.31 -26.58 -6.86
C GLU A 210 69.82 -26.27 -8.27
N ARG A 211 69.06 -25.49 -9.05
CA ARG A 211 69.49 -25.08 -10.39
C ARG A 211 70.75 -24.21 -10.38
N LYS A 212 70.93 -23.35 -9.37
CA LYS A 212 72.16 -22.55 -9.22
C LYS A 212 73.36 -23.43 -8.90
N GLU A 213 73.20 -24.40 -8.01
CA GLU A 213 74.24 -25.37 -7.66
C GLU A 213 74.62 -26.22 -8.88
N GLU A 214 73.64 -26.71 -9.63
CA GLU A 214 73.86 -27.46 -10.88
C GLU A 214 74.63 -26.63 -11.91
N LEU A 215 74.28 -25.36 -12.08
CA LEU A 215 74.99 -24.44 -12.97
C LEU A 215 76.44 -24.22 -12.53
N GLU A 216 76.70 -24.11 -11.23
CA GLU A 216 78.05 -23.94 -10.69
C GLU A 216 78.90 -25.20 -10.88
N GLN A 217 78.33 -26.38 -10.61
CA GLN A 217 78.97 -27.67 -10.91
C GLN A 217 79.29 -27.80 -12.40
N ARG A 218 78.35 -27.44 -13.29
CA ARG A 218 78.57 -27.45 -14.74
C ARG A 218 79.69 -26.51 -15.16
N LYS A 219 79.80 -25.31 -14.56
CA LYS A 219 80.92 -24.38 -14.83
C LYS A 219 82.26 -24.97 -14.42
N GLU A 220 82.35 -25.61 -13.26
CA GLU A 220 83.58 -26.26 -12.80
C GLU A 220 83.98 -27.43 -13.72
N VAL A 221 83.02 -28.24 -14.18
CA VAL A 221 83.30 -29.29 -15.19
C VAL A 221 83.82 -28.69 -16.49
N ILE A 222 83.20 -27.62 -17.00
CA ILE A 222 83.67 -26.92 -18.21
C ILE A 222 85.09 -26.37 -18.01
N LYS A 223 85.38 -25.82 -16.83
CA LYS A 223 86.71 -25.29 -16.49
C LYS A 223 87.76 -26.39 -16.48
N LYS A 224 87.50 -27.54 -15.86
CA LYS A 224 88.38 -28.73 -15.89
C LYS A 224 88.63 -29.21 -17.32
N ARG A 225 87.58 -29.39 -18.12
CA ARG A 225 87.70 -29.77 -19.54
C ARG A 225 88.54 -28.79 -20.35
N LYS A 226 88.43 -27.48 -20.10
CA LYS A 226 89.27 -26.46 -20.76
C LYS A 226 90.75 -26.59 -20.38
N VAL A 227 91.07 -26.96 -19.13
CA VAL A 227 92.45 -27.22 -18.70
C VAL A 227 92.99 -28.48 -19.38
N GLU A 228 92.24 -29.58 -19.35
CA GLU A 228 92.59 -30.83 -20.04
C GLU A 228 92.82 -30.60 -21.54
N GLN A 229 91.92 -29.88 -22.22
CA GLN A 229 92.09 -29.51 -23.64
C GLN A 229 93.35 -28.67 -23.88
N LYS A 230 93.69 -27.73 -22.99
CA LYS A 230 94.93 -26.96 -23.11
C LYS A 230 96.17 -27.85 -22.96
N GLU A 231 96.14 -28.81 -22.04
CA GLU A 231 97.22 -29.78 -21.84
C GLU A 231 97.38 -30.72 -23.02
N THR A 232 96.28 -31.26 -23.58
CA THR A 232 96.34 -32.10 -24.78
C THR A 232 96.85 -31.34 -25.99
N ILE A 233 96.40 -30.09 -26.20
CA ILE A 233 96.93 -29.22 -27.25
C ILE A 233 98.44 -28.98 -27.05
N LYS A 234 98.89 -28.75 -25.82
CA LYS A 234 100.31 -28.56 -25.50
C LYS A 234 101.14 -29.82 -25.78
N ALA A 235 100.62 -31.00 -25.45
CA ALA A 235 101.25 -32.28 -25.74
C ALA A 235 101.37 -32.53 -27.25
N LEU A 236 100.29 -32.36 -28.01
CA LEU A 236 100.28 -32.51 -29.46
C LEU A 236 101.25 -31.53 -30.15
N LYS A 237 101.34 -30.28 -29.67
CA LYS A 237 102.33 -29.31 -30.18
C LYS A 237 103.76 -29.79 -29.98
N LYS A 238 104.06 -30.33 -28.79
CA LYS A 238 105.40 -30.88 -28.46
C LYS A 238 105.74 -32.11 -29.31
N GLU A 239 104.76 -32.98 -29.59
CA GLU A 239 104.96 -34.12 -30.49
C GLU A 239 105.21 -33.67 -31.94
N LEU A 240 104.45 -32.68 -32.41
CA LEU A 240 104.63 -32.11 -33.75
C LEU A 240 106.00 -31.45 -33.92
N GLU A 241 106.52 -30.79 -32.89
CA GLU A 241 107.88 -30.24 -32.86
C GLU A 241 108.95 -31.33 -32.96
N LYS A 242 108.83 -32.42 -32.19
CA LYS A 242 109.71 -33.60 -32.30
C LYS A 242 109.69 -34.23 -33.69
N LEU A 243 108.51 -34.31 -34.33
CA LEU A 243 108.39 -34.85 -35.69
C LEU A 243 109.10 -33.95 -36.70
N LYS A 244 108.98 -32.62 -36.57
CA LYS A 244 109.71 -31.67 -37.42
C LYS A 244 111.23 -31.77 -37.25
N GLU A 245 111.72 -31.91 -36.03
CA GLU A 245 113.15 -32.13 -35.76
C GLU A 245 113.67 -33.42 -36.39
N LYS A 246 112.89 -34.51 -36.33
CA LYS A 246 113.21 -35.77 -37.02
C LYS A 246 113.28 -35.60 -38.53
N GLU A 247 112.28 -34.95 -39.13
CA GLU A 247 112.23 -34.70 -40.57
C GLU A 247 113.42 -33.83 -41.05
N GLN A 248 113.84 -32.83 -40.26
CA GLN A 248 115.03 -32.03 -40.57
C GLN A 248 116.34 -32.83 -40.50
N LYS A 249 116.46 -33.73 -39.53
CA LYS A 249 117.61 -34.65 -39.44
C LYS A 249 117.66 -35.61 -40.61
N GLU A 250 116.51 -36.15 -41.04
CA GLU A 250 116.42 -37.01 -42.22
C GLU A 250 116.79 -36.28 -43.51
N LYS A 251 116.46 -34.99 -43.64
CA LYS A 251 116.85 -34.16 -44.81
C LYS A 251 118.33 -33.74 -44.81
N SER A 252 119.06 -33.90 -43.72
CA SER A 252 120.47 -33.48 -43.57
C SER A 252 121.47 -34.64 -43.68
N ASN A 253 120.97 -35.87 -43.78
CA ASN A 253 121.73 -37.08 -44.10
C ASN A 253 121.53 -37.46 -45.57
#